data_AF-A0A7S2RTS3-F1
#
_entry.id   AF-A0A7S2RTS3-F1
#
_cell.length_a   1.000
_cell.length_b   1.000
_cell.length_c   1.000
_cell.angle_alpha   90.00
_cell.angle_beta   90.00
_cell.angle_gamma   90.00
#
_symmetry.space_group_name_H-M   'P 1'
#
loop_
_entity.id
_entity.type
_entity.pdbx_description
1 polymer ?
#
loop_
_entity_poly.entity_id
_entity_poly.type
_entity_poly.pdbx_seq_one_letter_code
_entity_poly.pdbx_strand_id
1 'polypeptide(L)'
;SSSSSSSMSPIRERSEDIANRIWSALLEAIEDGHHGHANPLQMTIFVGSEYGRHRSVALVEHLAQIVRSKLRKNAQNQMTQPVSVGTRHRDVDQKHRDEEAFGKDLKREHDKLKKQKQRNEWLEDKKHDKY
;
A
#
# COMPACT_ATOMS: atom_id res chain seq x y z
N SER A 1 4.28 -37.33 5.16
CA SER A 1 3.20 -36.34 4.93
C SER A 1 3.80 -35.16 4.18
N SER A 2 3.64 -35.13 2.86
CA SER A 2 4.07 -34.04 2.00
C SER A 2 3.13 -32.84 2.22
N SER A 3 3.59 -31.87 3.01
CA SER A 3 2.93 -30.57 3.10
C SER A 3 2.97 -29.89 1.73
N SER A 4 1.80 -29.80 1.09
CA SER A 4 1.59 -28.91 -0.04
C SER A 4 1.91 -27.49 0.41
N SER A 5 3.03 -26.95 -0.04
CA SER A 5 3.35 -25.53 0.10
C SER A 5 2.32 -24.74 -0.71
N SER A 6 1.21 -24.37 -0.08
CA SER A 6 0.26 -23.42 -0.66
C SER A 6 1.04 -22.14 -0.94
N SER A 7 1.27 -21.83 -2.21
CA SER A 7 1.91 -20.59 -2.61
C SER A 7 1.06 -19.43 -2.09
N MET A 8 1.56 -18.75 -1.06
CA MET A 8 0.88 -17.59 -0.51
C MET A 8 0.83 -16.49 -1.58
N SER A 9 -0.24 -15.71 -1.59
CA SER A 9 -0.31 -14.58 -2.50
C SER A 9 0.81 -13.56 -2.15
N PRO A 10 1.44 -12.92 -3.15
CA PRO A 10 2.53 -11.97 -2.89
C PRO A 10 2.16 -10.84 -1.93
N ILE A 11 0.90 -10.40 -1.96
CA ILE A 11 0.40 -9.36 -1.05
C ILE A 11 0.33 -9.86 0.40
N ARG A 12 0.02 -11.13 0.60
CA ARG A 12 -0.10 -11.73 1.93
C ARG A 12 1.27 -11.99 2.52
N GLU A 13 2.21 -12.48 1.72
CA GLU A 13 3.62 -12.60 2.10
C GLU A 13 4.18 -11.25 2.54
N ARG A 14 3.99 -10.21 1.71
CA ARG A 14 4.42 -8.85 2.06
C ARG A 14 3.76 -8.31 3.33
N SER A 15 2.48 -8.63 3.54
CA SER A 15 1.76 -8.24 4.75
C SER A 15 2.30 -8.94 5.99
N GLU A 16 2.71 -10.19 5.87
CA GLU A 16 3.28 -10.97 6.97
C GLU A 16 4.66 -10.46 7.38
N ASP A 17 5.52 -10.12 6.40
CA ASP A 17 6.81 -9.48 6.65
C ASP A 17 6.65 -8.17 7.43
N ILE A 18 5.72 -7.32 7.00
CA ILE A 18 5.45 -6.05 7.66
C ILE A 18 4.87 -6.29 9.06
N ALA A 19 3.95 -7.25 9.21
CA ALA A 19 3.37 -7.60 10.51
C ALA A 19 4.43 -8.06 11.51
N ASN A 20 5.41 -8.85 11.06
CA ASN A 20 6.50 -9.32 11.91
C ASN A 20 7.37 -8.16 12.40
N ARG A 21 7.69 -7.19 11.54
CA ARG A 21 8.44 -5.98 11.93
C ARG A 21 7.68 -5.12 12.95
N ILE A 22 6.38 -4.93 12.72
CA ILE A 22 5.51 -4.20 13.66
C ILE A 22 5.48 -4.89 15.02
N TRP A 23 5.34 -6.23 15.02
CA TRP A 23 5.29 -7.01 16.23
C TRP A 23 6.56 -6.84 17.06
N SER A 24 7.74 -7.00 16.44
CA SER A 24 9.03 -6.79 17.11
C SER A 24 9.16 -5.38 17.65
N ALA A 25 8.84 -4.36 16.86
CA ALA A 25 8.94 -2.95 17.29
C ALA A 25 7.99 -2.61 18.44
N LEU A 26 6.80 -3.20 18.47
CA LEU A 26 5.86 -3.00 19.58
C LEU A 26 6.34 -3.69 20.86
N LEU A 27 6.90 -4.90 20.76
CA LEU A 27 7.45 -5.60 21.92
C LEU A 27 8.62 -4.81 22.52
N GLU A 28 9.57 -4.38 21.68
CA GLU A 28 10.71 -3.56 22.11
C GLU A 28 10.22 -2.27 22.80
N ALA A 29 9.26 -1.56 22.20
CA ALA A 29 8.72 -0.35 22.79
C ALA A 29 8.01 -0.61 24.14
N ILE A 30 7.31 -1.73 24.29
CA ILE A 30 6.63 -2.09 25.55
C ILE A 30 7.63 -2.51 26.63
N GLU A 31 8.71 -3.21 26.26
CA GLU A 31 9.75 -3.68 27.19
C GLU A 31 10.65 -2.52 27.67
N ASP A 32 11.10 -1.67 26.75
CA ASP A 32 12.04 -0.57 27.05
C ASP A 32 11.35 0.71 27.55
N GLY A 33 10.07 0.89 27.18
CA GLY A 33 9.31 2.08 27.46
C GLY A 33 8.53 2.02 28.77
N HIS A 34 8.61 3.08 29.58
CA HIS A 34 7.68 3.32 30.70
C HIS A 34 6.31 3.78 30.18
N HIS A 35 5.68 2.96 29.35
CA HIS A 35 4.38 3.24 28.75
C HIS A 35 3.28 2.73 29.69
N GLY A 36 2.31 3.60 29.98
CA GLY A 36 1.22 3.32 30.90
C GLY A 36 -0.02 4.11 30.53
N HIS A 37 -1.08 4.01 31.33
CA HIS A 37 -2.37 4.67 31.02
C HIS A 37 -2.26 6.18 30.73
N ALA A 38 -1.29 6.88 31.32
CA ALA A 38 -1.07 8.30 31.10
C ALA A 38 -0.39 8.65 29.77
N ASN A 39 0.31 7.69 29.13
CA ASN A 39 0.99 7.91 27.85
C ASN A 39 0.90 6.64 26.99
N PRO A 40 -0.23 6.44 26.28
CA PRO A 40 -0.44 5.24 25.48
C PRO A 40 0.52 5.20 24.30
N LEU A 41 1.19 4.06 24.11
CA LEU A 41 2.03 3.83 22.94
C LEU A 41 1.16 3.81 21.69
N GLN A 42 1.43 4.72 20.75
CA GLN A 42 0.73 4.79 19.47
C GLN A 42 1.70 4.61 18.31
N MET A 43 1.39 3.67 17.42
CA MET A 43 2.12 3.46 16.18
C MET A 43 1.17 3.69 14.99
N THR A 44 1.56 4.56 14.07
CA THR A 44 0.78 4.85 12.84
C THR A 44 1.60 4.44 11.64
N ILE A 45 1.01 3.63 10.76
CA ILE A 45 1.68 3.06 9.59
C ILE A 45 0.97 3.50 8.34
N PHE A 46 1.70 4.15 7.45
CA PHE A 46 1.17 4.63 6.18
C PHE A 46 1.53 3.65 5.07
N VAL A 47 0.51 3.16 4.36
CA VAL A 47 0.67 2.29 3.20
C VAL A 47 0.13 3.00 1.98
N GLY A 48 1.01 3.26 1.01
CA GLY A 48 0.67 3.94 -0.24
C GLY A 48 0.67 3.00 -1.44
N SER A 49 -0.20 3.29 -2.39
CA SER A 49 -0.15 2.80 -3.78
C SER A 49 -0.58 3.95 -4.68
N GLU A 50 -0.29 3.90 -5.99
CA GLU A 50 -0.63 4.97 -6.94
C GLU A 50 -2.03 5.58 -6.74
N TYR A 51 -3.05 4.73 -6.60
CA TYR A 51 -4.45 5.17 -6.45
C TYR A 51 -5.00 5.11 -5.02
N GLY A 52 -4.24 4.61 -4.05
CA GLY A 52 -4.75 4.44 -2.67
C GLY A 52 -5.98 3.52 -2.48
N ARG A 53 -6.40 2.73 -3.50
CA ARG A 53 -7.73 2.05 -3.53
C ARG A 53 -7.71 0.53 -3.64
N HIS A 54 -6.67 -0.05 -4.23
CA HIS A 54 -6.61 -1.48 -4.50
C HIS A 54 -5.50 -2.14 -3.69
N ARG A 55 -4.24 -1.98 -4.13
CA ARG A 55 -3.08 -2.64 -3.52
C ARG A 55 -2.86 -2.21 -2.06
N SER A 56 -2.91 -0.91 -1.79
CA SER A 56 -2.73 -0.37 -0.43
C SER A 56 -3.85 -0.81 0.51
N VAL A 57 -5.11 -0.76 0.06
CA VAL A 57 -6.29 -1.20 0.84
C VAL A 57 -6.18 -2.68 1.18
N ALA A 58 -5.95 -3.53 0.18
CA ALA A 58 -5.84 -4.97 0.39
C ALA A 58 -4.66 -5.33 1.32
N LEU A 59 -3.52 -4.64 1.18
CA LEU A 59 -2.36 -4.83 2.05
C LEU A 59 -2.69 -4.42 3.50
N VAL A 60 -3.29 -3.25 3.70
CA VAL A 60 -3.67 -2.76 5.04
C VAL A 60 -4.63 -3.72 5.74
N GLU A 61 -5.62 -4.24 5.02
CA GLU A 61 -6.58 -5.19 5.59
C GLU A 61 -5.93 -6.53 5.93
N HIS A 62 -5.11 -7.10 5.03
CA HIS A 62 -4.36 -8.32 5.33
C HIS A 62 -3.39 -8.13 6.50
N LEU A 63 -2.68 -7.01 6.54
CA LEU A 63 -1.78 -6.65 7.62
C LEU A 63 -2.51 -6.60 8.96
N ALA A 64 -3.64 -5.88 9.02
CA ALA A 64 -4.43 -5.77 10.24
C ALA A 64 -4.99 -7.12 10.68
N GLN A 65 -5.43 -7.97 9.75
CA GLN A 65 -5.87 -9.34 10.06
C GLN A 65 -4.73 -10.17 10.70
N ILE A 66 -3.51 -10.09 10.16
CA ILE A 66 -2.35 -10.83 10.68
C ILE A 66 -1.98 -10.33 12.07
N VAL A 67 -1.90 -9.01 12.27
CA VAL A 67 -1.56 -8.45 13.60
C VAL A 67 -2.65 -8.77 14.62
N ARG A 68 -3.94 -8.65 14.28
CA ARG A 68 -5.05 -9.09 15.16
C ARG A 68 -4.99 -10.58 15.47
N SER A 69 -4.58 -11.42 14.51
CA SER A 69 -4.38 -12.84 14.72
C SER A 69 -3.25 -13.10 15.72
N LYS A 70 -2.11 -12.41 15.58
CA LYS A 70 -0.99 -12.48 16.53
C LYS A 70 -1.39 -12.01 17.94
N LEU A 71 -2.10 -10.89 18.06
CA LEU A 71 -2.61 -10.38 19.34
C LEU A 71 -3.56 -11.37 20.02
N ARG A 72 -4.46 -12.02 19.26
CA ARG A 72 -5.36 -13.05 19.81
C ARG A 72 -4.61 -14.31 20.23
N LYS A 73 -3.59 -14.69 19.47
CA LYS A 73 -2.71 -15.82 19.73
C LYS A 73 -1.49 -15.41 20.55
N ASN A 74 -1.59 -14.38 21.40
CA ASN A 74 -0.51 -13.92 22.26
C ASN A 74 -0.15 -15.00 23.29
N ALA A 75 0.47 -16.08 22.81
CA ALA A 75 0.54 -17.39 23.43
C ALA A 75 1.41 -17.41 24.69
N GLN A 76 2.05 -16.28 25.00
CA GLN A 76 3.05 -16.15 26.05
C GLN A 76 2.90 -14.83 26.82
N ASN A 77 1.78 -14.09 26.68
CA ASN A 77 1.62 -12.76 27.26
C ASN A 77 2.80 -11.81 26.95
N GLN A 78 3.43 -11.94 25.76
CA GLN A 78 4.55 -11.09 25.34
C GLN A 78 4.11 -9.62 25.29
N MET A 79 2.91 -9.39 24.75
CA MET A 79 2.21 -8.12 24.93
C MET A 79 1.59 -8.10 26.32
N THR A 80 2.27 -7.43 27.26
CA THR A 80 1.81 -7.23 28.65
C THR A 80 0.76 -6.12 28.77
N GLN A 81 0.70 -5.22 27.79
CA GLN A 81 -0.25 -4.11 27.73
C GLN A 81 -1.37 -4.36 26.72
N PRO A 82 -2.58 -3.82 26.94
CA PRO A 82 -3.68 -3.94 25.99
C PRO A 82 -3.39 -3.12 24.72
N VAL A 83 -3.33 -3.79 23.58
CA VAL A 83 -3.09 -3.17 22.26
C VAL A 83 -4.29 -3.41 21.35
N SER A 84 -4.69 -2.37 20.61
CA SER A 84 -5.75 -2.42 19.60
C SER A 84 -5.23 -2.02 18.22
N VAL A 85 -5.85 -2.54 17.16
CA VAL A 85 -5.44 -2.31 15.77
C VAL A 85 -6.62 -1.84 14.93
N GLY A 86 -6.56 -0.59 14.49
CA GLY A 86 -7.49 0.03 13.55
C GLY A 86 -6.93 0.11 12.13
N THR A 87 -7.82 0.15 11.14
CA THR A 87 -7.49 0.46 9.74
C THR A 87 -8.19 1.75 9.33
N ARG A 88 -7.56 2.53 8.44
CA ARG A 88 -8.14 3.74 7.87
C ARG A 88 -7.77 3.82 6.39
N HIS A 89 -8.76 3.98 5.52
CA HIS A 89 -8.56 4.14 4.08
C HIS A 89 -8.83 5.58 3.68
N ARG A 90 -7.78 6.33 3.40
CA ARG A 90 -7.89 7.78 3.13
C ARG A 90 -8.63 8.08 1.82
N ASP A 91 -8.37 7.28 0.79
CA ASP A 91 -8.68 7.65 -0.60
C ASP A 91 -9.84 6.83 -1.21
N VAL A 92 -10.44 5.92 -0.44
CA VAL A 92 -11.57 5.08 -0.87
C VAL A 92 -12.85 5.91 -1.04
N ASP A 93 -13.13 6.83 -0.10
CA ASP A 93 -14.36 7.62 -0.09
C ASP A 93 -14.23 8.99 -0.79
N GLN A 94 -13.03 9.36 -1.24
CA GLN A 94 -12.83 10.62 -1.94
C GLN A 94 -13.40 10.53 -3.37
N LYS A 95 -14.16 11.52 -3.81
CA LYS A 95 -14.51 11.68 -5.23
C LYS A 95 -13.27 12.17 -5.98
N HIS A 96 -12.39 11.25 -6.37
CA HIS A 96 -11.31 11.61 -7.29
C HIS A 96 -11.94 12.03 -8.61
N ARG A 97 -11.56 13.21 -9.11
CA ARG A 97 -11.74 13.52 -10.53
C ARG A 97 -10.68 12.69 -11.24
N ASP A 98 -11.09 11.86 -12.19
CA ASP A 98 -10.19 10.95 -12.91
C ASP A 98 -8.97 11.67 -13.52
N GLU A 99 -9.09 12.98 -13.77
CA GLU A 99 -8.01 13.86 -14.24
C GLU A 99 -6.81 13.99 -13.27
N GLU A 100 -7.00 13.85 -11.96
CA GLU A 100 -5.89 13.92 -10.98
C GLU A 100 -5.19 12.56 -10.81
N ALA A 101 -5.93 11.47 -10.97
CA ALA A 101 -5.45 10.10 -10.76
C ALA A 101 -4.73 9.53 -12.01
N PHE A 102 -5.11 9.99 -13.20
CA PHE A 102 -4.51 9.60 -14.49
C PHE A 102 -3.62 10.70 -15.11
N GLY A 103 -3.60 11.89 -14.53
CA GLY A 103 -3.10 13.12 -15.16
C GLY A 103 -1.60 13.17 -15.48
N LYS A 104 -0.78 12.20 -15.06
CA LYS A 104 0.63 12.11 -15.47
C LYS A 104 0.90 11.01 -16.49
N ASP A 105 0.41 9.80 -16.28
CA ASP A 105 0.73 8.69 -17.19
C ASP A 105 -0.16 8.67 -18.42
N LEU A 106 -1.49 8.85 -18.28
CA LEU A 106 -2.37 9.03 -19.44
C LEU A 106 -2.09 10.34 -20.17
N LYS A 107 -1.71 11.40 -19.46
CA LYS A 107 -1.24 12.64 -20.08
C LYS A 107 0.06 12.43 -20.86
N ARG A 108 1.00 11.63 -20.33
CA ARG A 108 2.23 11.23 -21.05
C ARG A 108 1.91 10.45 -22.31
N GLU A 109 1.00 9.49 -22.24
CA GLU A 109 0.61 8.69 -23.41
C GLU A 109 -0.11 9.55 -24.45
N HIS A 110 -1.03 10.40 -24.02
CA HIS A 110 -1.74 11.34 -24.88
C HIS A 110 -0.81 12.38 -25.52
N ASP A 111 0.18 12.90 -24.78
CA ASP A 111 1.20 13.82 -25.29
C ASP A 111 2.14 13.12 -26.28
N LYS A 112 2.50 11.85 -26.05
CA LYS A 112 3.26 11.03 -27.01
C LYS A 112 2.48 10.83 -28.30
N LEU A 113 1.20 10.48 -28.21
CA LEU A 113 0.31 10.31 -29.37
C LEU A 113 0.15 11.60 -30.17
N LYS A 114 -0.05 12.74 -29.49
CA LYS A 114 -0.12 14.06 -30.16
C LYS A 114 1.17 14.42 -30.90
N LYS A 115 2.34 14.23 -30.26
CA LYS A 115 3.64 14.47 -30.91
C LYS A 115 3.87 13.56 -32.11
N GLN A 116 3.46 12.30 -32.02
CA GLN A 116 3.59 11.35 -33.13
C GLN A 116 2.69 11.74 -34.31
N LYS A 117 1.45 12.19 -34.04
CA LYS A 117 0.53 12.65 -35.07
C LYS A 117 1.04 13.91 -35.79
N GLN A 118 1.49 14.92 -35.04
CA GLN A 118 2.08 16.14 -35.60
C GLN A 118 3.32 15.86 -36.45
N ARG A 119 4.18 14.92 -36.01
CA ARG A 119 5.35 14.52 -36.79
C ARG A 119 4.97 13.84 -38.10
N ASN A 120 3.94 13.00 -38.10
CA ASN A 120 3.45 12.35 -39.31
C ASN A 120 2.84 13.36 -40.27
N GLU A 121 1.99 14.27 -39.80
CA GLU A 121 1.41 15.35 -40.62
C GLU A 121 2.51 16.22 -41.27
N TRP A 122 3.52 16.65 -40.51
CA TRP A 122 4.66 17.40 -41.06
C TRP A 122 5.48 16.63 -42.10
N LEU A 123 5.61 15.31 -41.95
CA LEU A 123 6.30 14.46 -42.91
C LEU A 123 5.49 14.27 -44.20
N GLU A 124 4.16 14.27 -44.12
CA GLU A 124 3.28 14.22 -45.30
C GLU A 124 3.30 15.54 -46.06
N ASP A 125 3.20 16.68 -45.37
CA ASP A 125 3.30 18.01 -46.00
C ASP A 125 4.63 18.19 -46.74
N LYS A 126 5.75 17.75 -46.13
CA LYS A 126 7.06 17.79 -46.78
C LYS A 126 7.20 16.88 -48.00
N LYS A 127 6.42 15.80 -48.08
CA LYS A 127 6.38 14.96 -49.29
C LYS A 127 5.56 15.65 -50.38
N HIS A 128 4.51 16.36 -50.00
CA HIS A 128 3.65 17.08 -50.93
C HIS A 128 4.32 18.33 -51.53
N ASP A 129 5.24 18.97 -50.81
CA ASP A 129 6.05 20.10 -51.30
C ASP A 129 7.20 19.68 -52.25
N LYS A 130 7.47 18.38 -52.38
CA LYS A 130 8.59 17.84 -53.16
C LYS A 130 8.21 17.33 -54.56
N TYR A 131 6.93 17.46 -54.92
CA TYR A 131 6.34 17.14 -56.23
C TYR A 131 5.53 18.35 -56.72
#